data_AF-A0A535N7K1-F1
#
_entry.id   AF-A0A535N7K1-F1
#
_cell.length_a   1.000
_cell.length_b   1.000
_cell.length_c   1.000
_cell.angle_alpha   90.00
_cell.angle_beta   90.00
_cell.angle_gamma   90.00
#
_symmetry.space_group_name_H-M   'P 1'
#
loop_
_entity.id
_entity.type
_entity.pdbx_description
1 polymer ?
#
loop_
_entity_poly.entity_id
_entity_poly.type
_entity_poly.pdbx_seq_one_letter_code
_entity_poly.pdbx_strand_id
1 'polypeptide(L)'
;MPFAGGDQQHLAGADLAGADAVVDMEAARGDDQRHRNRVAVLRHVLARGQAQADNARRPGVRDLPEAEGAWLVACVGSRHVNIIRATGIDGAMQARGTVVVIDVLRSFTVSAYALAGGARECRLVRTVAEARALAARTAGAVICAEEDALPVEGIPISNSPTTIREIDLEGRILIQRSTAGTQVAAAAKGDDIFAASLVVARATVQACLLRNPARVTLIASADHPEDHACAHYLEALLRGEQPNLEQLLLPLRESERYRRAMSGAWPGFPSTDLGLSLDANRFDFAMPVTPQPSYMRLTASS
;
A
#
# COMPACT_ATOMS: atom_id res chain seq x y z
N MET A 1 -61.86 16.29 -24.63
CA MET A 1 -62.49 17.37 -25.43
C MET A 1 -62.63 18.59 -24.55
N PRO A 2 -62.21 19.79 -25.00
CA PRO A 2 -61.01 20.07 -25.82
C PRO A 2 -60.35 21.40 -25.32
N PHE A 3 -59.20 21.92 -25.76
CA PHE A 3 -58.62 22.18 -27.09
C PHE A 3 -57.09 22.39 -26.91
N ALA A 4 -56.21 21.76 -27.71
CA ALA A 4 -55.64 22.17 -29.01
C ALA A 4 -54.50 23.20 -28.88
N GLY A 5 -53.43 23.21 -29.69
CA GLY A 5 -52.91 22.40 -30.81
C GLY A 5 -51.38 22.62 -30.86
N GLY A 6 -50.54 21.79 -31.47
CA GLY A 6 -50.35 21.49 -32.89
C GLY A 6 -48.82 21.46 -33.11
N ASP A 7 -48.23 20.35 -33.57
CA ASP A 7 -47.70 20.11 -34.95
C ASP A 7 -46.37 20.88 -35.22
N GLN A 8 -45.28 20.39 -35.83
CA GLN A 8 -44.93 19.30 -36.76
C GLN A 8 -43.38 19.11 -36.69
N GLN A 9 -42.81 17.89 -36.67
CA GLN A 9 -42.21 17.13 -37.78
C GLN A 9 -41.20 17.84 -38.73
N HIS A 10 -39.94 17.35 -38.73
CA HIS A 10 -39.11 16.96 -39.90
C HIS A 10 -37.78 16.36 -39.36
N LEU A 11 -37.46 15.06 -39.46
CA LEU A 11 -37.08 14.19 -40.58
C LEU A 11 -35.72 14.49 -41.26
N ALA A 12 -34.96 13.39 -41.37
CA ALA A 12 -33.78 13.10 -42.20
C ALA A 12 -32.48 13.83 -41.81
N GLY A 13 -31.32 13.18 -41.64
CA GLY A 13 -30.87 11.89 -42.15
C GLY A 13 -29.54 12.12 -42.88
N ALA A 14 -28.46 11.47 -42.45
CA ALA A 14 -27.28 11.24 -43.27
C ALA A 14 -26.40 10.19 -42.60
N ASP A 15 -26.58 8.97 -43.10
CA ASP A 15 -25.69 7.83 -43.03
C ASP A 15 -24.49 8.09 -43.95
N LEU A 16 -23.25 7.86 -43.48
CA LEU A 16 -22.09 7.64 -44.33
C LEU A 16 -21.16 6.63 -43.67
N ALA A 17 -21.30 5.39 -44.14
CA ALA A 17 -20.29 4.34 -44.09
C ALA A 17 -18.96 4.79 -44.72
N GLY A 18 -17.84 4.25 -44.23
CA GLY A 18 -16.56 4.46 -44.89
C GLY A 18 -15.33 3.87 -44.20
N ALA A 19 -15.12 2.58 -44.44
CA ALA A 19 -13.82 1.93 -44.63
C ALA A 19 -12.90 1.68 -43.41
N ASP A 20 -12.85 0.40 -43.04
CA ASP A 20 -11.67 -0.29 -42.53
C ASP A 20 -10.43 0.00 -43.38
N ALA A 21 -9.34 0.38 -42.72
CA ALA A 21 -7.99 0.29 -43.26
C ALA A 21 -7.11 -0.41 -42.21
N VAL A 22 -7.09 -1.74 -42.33
CA VAL A 22 -6.04 -2.61 -41.80
C VAL A 22 -4.75 -2.24 -42.52
N VAL A 23 -3.78 -1.70 -41.77
CA VAL A 23 -2.39 -1.63 -42.22
C VAL A 23 -1.61 -2.65 -41.42
N ASP A 24 -1.45 -3.81 -42.03
CA ASP A 24 -0.42 -4.78 -41.70
C ASP A 24 0.93 -4.15 -42.07
N MET A 25 1.83 -4.02 -41.10
CA MET A 25 3.23 -3.67 -41.31
C MET A 25 4.07 -4.68 -40.58
N GLU A 26 4.58 -5.62 -41.38
CA GLU A 26 5.50 -6.67 -41.00
C GLU A 26 6.78 -6.14 -40.32
N ALA A 27 7.29 -7.01 -39.47
CA ALA A 27 8.46 -6.86 -38.63
C ALA A 27 9.74 -6.48 -39.39
N ALA A 28 10.37 -5.39 -38.98
CA ALA A 28 11.78 -5.17 -39.23
C ALA A 28 12.62 -5.93 -38.18
N ARG A 29 13.27 -7.00 -38.62
CA ARG A 29 14.38 -7.65 -37.92
C ARG A 29 15.55 -6.67 -37.83
N GLY A 30 15.86 -6.22 -36.62
CA GLY A 30 17.04 -5.44 -36.29
C GLY A 30 17.75 -6.06 -35.09
N ASP A 31 18.77 -6.85 -35.38
CA ASP A 31 19.72 -7.44 -34.45
C ASP A 31 20.65 -6.30 -33.95
N ASP A 32 20.52 -5.86 -32.69
CA ASP A 32 21.56 -5.03 -32.05
C ASP A 32 22.07 -5.69 -30.77
N GLN A 33 23.09 -6.49 -31.04
CA GLN A 33 23.97 -7.23 -30.17
C GLN A 33 24.86 -6.25 -29.37
N ARG A 34 24.33 -5.48 -28.40
CA ARG A 34 25.19 -4.56 -27.61
C ARG A 34 24.72 -4.18 -26.21
N HIS A 35 24.50 -5.16 -25.32
CA HIS A 35 24.93 -5.10 -23.89
C HIS A 35 24.61 -6.38 -23.10
N ARG A 36 25.01 -7.54 -23.64
CA ARG A 36 25.27 -8.74 -22.81
C ARG A 36 26.64 -8.58 -22.15
N ASN A 37 26.70 -7.82 -21.06
CA ASN A 37 27.79 -7.93 -20.11
C ASN A 37 27.33 -7.44 -18.72
N ARG A 38 26.56 -8.29 -18.04
CA ARG A 38 26.30 -8.27 -16.58
C ARG A 38 25.53 -9.52 -16.18
N VAL A 39 26.10 -10.68 -16.51
CA VAL A 39 25.82 -11.94 -15.81
C VAL A 39 27.15 -12.35 -15.17
N ALA A 40 27.05 -12.89 -13.95
CA ALA A 40 28.09 -13.62 -13.20
C ALA A 40 28.82 -12.86 -12.09
N VAL A 41 28.09 -12.38 -11.07
CA VAL A 41 28.55 -12.45 -9.67
C VAL A 41 27.34 -12.66 -8.75
N LEU A 42 26.77 -13.87 -8.71
CA LEU A 42 25.99 -14.36 -7.54
C LEU A 42 25.69 -15.87 -7.66
N ARG A 43 26.70 -16.71 -7.84
CA ARG A 43 26.47 -18.18 -7.89
C ARG A 43 27.57 -19.04 -7.29
N HIS A 44 28.29 -18.57 -6.26
CA HIS A 44 29.34 -19.36 -5.63
C HIS A 44 29.50 -19.15 -4.12
N VAL A 45 28.43 -19.29 -3.31
CA VAL A 45 28.58 -19.60 -1.86
C VAL A 45 27.38 -20.42 -1.30
N LEU A 46 26.88 -21.42 -2.03
CA LEU A 46 25.94 -22.39 -1.44
C LEU A 46 26.26 -23.80 -1.94
N ALA A 47 27.41 -24.30 -1.52
CA ALA A 47 27.70 -25.73 -1.57
C ALA A 47 28.80 -26.04 -0.54
N ARG A 48 28.37 -26.34 0.70
CA ARG A 48 29.00 -27.31 1.63
C ARG A 48 28.29 -27.21 2.97
N GLY A 49 27.63 -28.29 3.37
CA GLY A 49 27.08 -28.44 4.72
C GLY A 49 25.92 -29.43 4.77
N GLN A 50 26.18 -30.70 4.51
CA GLN A 50 25.33 -31.80 5.00
C GLN A 50 26.09 -32.59 6.07
N ALA A 51 25.31 -33.12 7.02
CA ALA A 51 25.64 -33.89 8.22
C ALA A 51 26.05 -33.02 9.44
N GLN A 52 25.53 -33.20 10.66
CA GLN A 52 24.91 -34.37 11.30
C GLN A 52 24.15 -33.92 12.57
N ALA A 53 23.12 -34.67 12.97
CA ALA A 53 22.37 -34.48 14.21
C ALA A 53 23.20 -34.80 15.47
N ASP A 54 23.06 -34.01 16.55
CA ASP A 54 22.60 -34.51 17.86
C ASP A 54 22.47 -33.43 18.95
N ASN A 55 21.39 -33.58 19.71
CA ASN A 55 21.10 -33.32 21.13
C ASN A 55 21.60 -32.05 21.91
N ALA A 56 20.60 -31.39 22.53
CA ALA A 56 20.56 -30.66 23.81
C ALA A 56 21.73 -29.76 24.27
N ARG A 57 21.44 -28.45 24.38
CA ARG A 57 21.59 -27.59 25.60
C ARG A 57 21.31 -26.11 25.26
N ARG A 58 20.42 -25.45 26.02
CA ARG A 58 20.44 -23.98 26.21
C ARG A 58 21.79 -23.59 26.86
N PRO A 59 22.36 -22.38 26.70
CA PRO A 59 21.66 -21.09 26.78
C PRO A 59 22.20 -19.97 25.85
N GLY A 60 21.59 -18.79 25.94
CA GLY A 60 22.24 -17.53 25.54
C GLY A 60 21.43 -16.69 24.57
N VAL A 61 20.94 -15.55 25.07
CA VAL A 61 20.61 -14.36 24.29
C VAL A 61 21.78 -14.11 23.32
N ARG A 62 21.49 -14.10 22.03
CA ARG A 62 22.43 -13.65 21.00
C ARG A 62 21.81 -12.44 20.33
N ASP A 63 22.39 -11.29 20.64
CA ASP A 63 22.29 -10.09 19.85
C ASP A 63 22.72 -10.43 18.41
N LEU A 64 21.78 -10.31 17.47
CA LEU A 64 22.08 -10.35 16.04
C LEU A 64 22.61 -8.97 15.65
N PRO A 65 23.77 -8.86 14.97
CA PRO A 65 24.39 -7.58 14.70
C PRO A 65 23.61 -6.81 13.64
N GLU A 66 23.43 -5.51 13.91
CA GLU A 66 22.84 -4.43 13.10
C GLU A 66 23.52 -4.20 11.72
N ALA A 67 24.33 -5.15 11.25
CA ALA A 67 25.25 -4.97 10.13
C ALA A 67 24.54 -5.04 8.77
N GLU A 68 23.44 -5.78 8.60
CA GLU A 68 22.82 -5.96 7.27
C GLU A 68 22.08 -4.70 6.79
N GLY A 69 21.57 -3.86 7.69
CA GLY A 69 20.93 -2.59 7.35
C GLY A 69 21.90 -1.47 6.96
N ALA A 70 23.16 -1.56 7.38
CA ALA A 70 24.17 -0.53 7.15
C ALA A 70 24.75 -0.55 5.72
N TRP A 71 24.75 -1.71 5.05
CA TRP A 71 25.37 -1.86 3.73
C TRP A 71 24.52 -1.36 2.56
N LEU A 72 23.18 -1.35 2.67
CA LEU A 72 22.32 -0.82 1.59
C LEU A 72 22.37 0.71 1.47
N VAL A 73 22.61 1.41 2.59
CA VAL A 73 22.74 2.88 2.61
C VAL A 73 24.04 3.35 1.91
N ALA A 74 25.07 2.51 1.87
CA ALA A 74 26.38 2.89 1.32
C ALA A 74 26.47 2.86 -0.22
N CYS A 75 25.52 2.22 -0.91
CA CYS A 75 25.58 2.03 -2.37
C CYS A 75 24.80 3.08 -3.19
N VAL A 76 23.98 3.92 -2.55
CA VAL A 76 23.33 5.06 -3.21
C VAL A 76 24.24 6.27 -3.05
N GLY A 77 25.13 6.49 -4.03
CA GLY A 77 26.01 7.66 -4.03
C GLY A 77 25.22 8.94 -3.75
N SER A 78 25.74 9.77 -2.85
CA SER A 78 25.15 10.97 -2.23
C SER A 78 24.31 11.85 -3.18
N ARG A 79 23.09 11.44 -3.49
CA ARG A 79 22.10 12.25 -4.20
C ARG A 79 21.05 12.67 -3.20
N HIS A 80 20.88 13.98 -3.06
CA HIS A 80 19.78 14.55 -2.30
C HIS A 80 18.45 14.16 -2.96
N VAL A 81 17.66 13.32 -2.29
CA VAL A 81 16.26 13.06 -2.66
C VAL A 81 15.43 14.26 -2.21
N ASN A 82 14.64 14.85 -3.12
CA ASN A 82 13.68 15.88 -2.76
C ASN A 82 12.45 15.23 -2.11
N ILE A 83 12.24 15.46 -0.81
CA ILE A 83 11.13 14.86 -0.06
C ILE A 83 10.04 15.91 0.16
N ILE A 84 8.83 15.60 -0.29
CA ILE A 84 7.63 16.44 -0.13
C ILE A 84 6.65 15.72 0.78
N ARG A 85 6.06 16.42 1.74
CA ARG A 85 4.92 15.92 2.52
C ARG A 85 3.64 16.59 2.03
N ALA A 86 2.58 15.82 1.90
CA ALA A 86 1.26 16.28 1.53
C ALA A 86 0.20 15.50 2.33
N THR A 87 -1.05 15.92 2.22
CA THR A 87 -2.17 15.30 2.95
C THR A 87 -3.38 15.13 2.04
N GLY A 88 -4.08 14.01 2.22
CA GLY A 88 -5.40 13.75 1.63
C GLY A 88 -5.40 13.65 0.11
N ILE A 89 -6.61 13.75 -0.45
CA ILE A 89 -6.88 13.59 -1.89
C ILE A 89 -6.18 14.70 -2.70
N ASP A 90 -6.18 15.94 -2.21
CA ASP A 90 -5.53 17.06 -2.90
C ASP A 90 -4.01 16.85 -3.01
N GLY A 91 -3.38 16.38 -1.93
CA GLY A 91 -1.98 15.99 -1.95
C GLY A 91 -1.72 14.86 -2.95
N ALA A 92 -2.58 13.85 -2.98
CA ALA A 92 -2.49 12.71 -3.91
C ALA A 92 -2.59 13.12 -5.39
N MET A 93 -3.49 14.03 -5.73
CA MET A 93 -3.64 14.50 -7.12
C MET A 93 -2.44 15.34 -7.59
N GLN A 94 -1.76 16.02 -6.67
CA GLN A 94 -0.61 16.88 -6.94
C GLN A 94 0.74 16.16 -6.81
N ALA A 95 0.75 14.95 -6.27
CA ALA A 95 1.95 14.15 -6.06
C ALA A 95 2.70 13.85 -7.35
N ARG A 96 4.03 13.74 -7.25
CA ARG A 96 4.96 13.47 -8.38
C ARG A 96 6.13 12.62 -7.90
N GLY A 97 6.78 11.90 -8.81
CA GLY A 97 7.89 11.00 -8.50
C GLY A 97 7.42 9.71 -7.86
N THR A 98 8.21 9.16 -6.94
CA THR A 98 7.78 8.05 -6.09
C THR A 98 6.82 8.56 -5.02
N VAL A 99 5.68 7.91 -4.87
CA VAL A 99 4.62 8.30 -3.95
C VAL A 99 4.44 7.24 -2.88
N VAL A 100 4.35 7.68 -1.63
CA VAL A 100 4.03 6.82 -0.48
C VAL A 100 2.75 7.35 0.16
N VAL A 101 1.67 6.60 0.07
CA VAL A 101 0.39 6.92 0.73
C VAL A 101 0.38 6.25 2.10
N ILE A 102 0.08 7.03 3.14
CA ILE A 102 0.26 6.65 4.54
C ILE A 102 -1.10 6.63 5.23
N ASP A 103 -1.46 5.49 5.81
CA ASP A 103 -2.67 5.32 6.64
C ASP A 103 -2.35 4.33 7.76
N VAL A 104 -1.93 4.86 8.91
CA VAL A 104 -1.46 4.09 10.07
C VAL A 104 -2.63 3.51 10.85
N LEU A 105 -3.65 4.33 11.13
CA LEU A 105 -4.87 3.93 11.84
C LEU A 105 -6.08 4.04 10.89
N ARG A 106 -6.40 2.98 10.13
CA ARG A 106 -5.84 1.61 10.20
C ARG A 106 -5.63 0.95 8.84
N SER A 107 -5.95 1.62 7.73
CA SER A 107 -6.14 0.97 6.44
C SER A 107 -4.90 0.20 5.97
N PHE A 108 -3.74 0.84 5.94
CA PHE A 108 -2.54 0.17 5.43
C PHE A 108 -1.83 -0.69 6.47
N THR A 109 -2.12 -0.49 7.75
CA THR A 109 -1.81 -1.52 8.76
C THR A 109 -2.60 -2.80 8.50
N VAL A 110 -3.92 -2.72 8.26
CA VAL A 110 -4.75 -3.89 7.90
C VAL A 110 -4.19 -4.60 6.67
N SER A 111 -3.86 -3.86 5.62
CA SER A 111 -3.26 -4.44 4.42
C SER A 111 -1.98 -5.21 4.72
N ALA A 112 -1.09 -4.64 5.53
CA ALA A 112 0.17 -5.29 5.89
C ALA A 112 -0.07 -6.59 6.68
N TYR A 113 -0.95 -6.59 7.68
CA TYR A 113 -1.29 -7.80 8.42
C TYR A 113 -1.97 -8.86 7.54
N ALA A 114 -2.80 -8.45 6.58
CA ALA A 114 -3.45 -9.37 5.65
C ALA A 114 -2.43 -10.05 4.73
N LEU A 115 -1.51 -9.28 4.14
CA LEU A 115 -0.45 -9.80 3.29
C LEU A 115 0.51 -10.71 4.08
N ALA A 116 0.90 -10.31 5.28
CA ALA A 116 1.71 -11.14 6.17
C ALA A 116 0.97 -12.44 6.61
N GLY A 117 -0.36 -12.41 6.65
CA GLY A 117 -1.23 -13.56 6.92
C GLY A 117 -1.51 -14.45 5.70
N GLY A 118 -0.79 -14.26 4.59
CA GLY A 118 -0.90 -15.12 3.40
C GLY A 118 -1.88 -14.63 2.33
N ALA A 119 -2.49 -13.45 2.49
CA ALA A 119 -3.31 -12.87 1.42
C ALA A 119 -2.48 -12.68 0.15
N ARG A 120 -3.00 -13.13 -0.99
CA ARG A 120 -2.34 -12.98 -2.30
C ARG A 120 -2.21 -11.51 -2.70
N GLU A 121 -3.25 -10.73 -2.43
CA GLU A 121 -3.31 -9.30 -2.71
C GLU A 121 -4.43 -8.64 -1.90
N CYS A 122 -4.31 -7.34 -1.67
CA CYS A 122 -5.41 -6.49 -1.23
C CYS A 122 -5.93 -5.67 -2.43
N ARG A 123 -7.25 -5.59 -2.59
CA ARG A 123 -7.93 -4.82 -3.64
C ARG A 123 -8.66 -3.66 -3.01
N LEU A 124 -8.11 -2.47 -3.19
CA LEU A 124 -8.66 -1.23 -2.62
C LEU A 124 -9.75 -0.69 -3.55
N VAL A 125 -10.94 -0.46 -3.00
CA VAL A 125 -12.09 0.11 -3.72
C VAL A 125 -12.57 1.38 -3.04
N ARG A 126 -13.39 2.17 -3.76
CA ARG A 126 -13.85 3.48 -3.29
C ARG A 126 -15.15 3.38 -2.51
N THR A 127 -16.03 2.44 -2.86
CA THR A 127 -17.35 2.33 -2.22
C THR A 127 -17.62 0.94 -1.66
N VAL A 128 -18.53 0.87 -0.68
CA VAL A 128 -19.01 -0.41 -0.14
C VAL A 128 -19.72 -1.22 -1.24
N ALA A 129 -20.47 -0.55 -2.12
CA ALA A 129 -21.13 -1.20 -3.25
C ALA A 129 -20.13 -1.88 -4.20
N GLU A 130 -19.03 -1.19 -4.53
CA GLU A 130 -17.92 -1.78 -5.30
C GLU A 130 -17.28 -2.98 -4.57
N ALA A 131 -17.08 -2.87 -3.25
CA ALA A 131 -16.52 -3.96 -2.45
C ALA A 131 -17.39 -5.22 -2.53
N ARG A 132 -18.70 -5.06 -2.31
CA ARG A 132 -19.68 -6.17 -2.40
C ARG A 132 -19.75 -6.75 -3.80
N ALA A 133 -19.82 -5.90 -4.82
CA ALA A 133 -19.86 -6.35 -6.22
C ALA A 133 -18.58 -7.11 -6.61
N LEU A 134 -17.41 -6.66 -6.15
CA LEU A 134 -16.13 -7.32 -6.41
C LEU A 134 -16.01 -8.65 -5.68
N ALA A 135 -16.51 -8.73 -4.45
CA ALA A 135 -16.54 -9.98 -3.69
C ALA A 135 -17.46 -11.02 -4.34
N ALA A 136 -18.64 -10.62 -4.80
CA ALA A 136 -19.60 -11.51 -5.46
C ALA A 136 -19.02 -12.24 -6.70
N ARG A 137 -18.03 -11.63 -7.36
CA ARG A 137 -17.33 -12.20 -8.53
C ARG A 137 -15.92 -12.73 -8.22
N THR A 138 -15.49 -12.71 -6.96
CA THR A 138 -14.15 -13.16 -6.55
C THR A 138 -14.30 -14.29 -5.54
N ALA A 139 -14.20 -15.52 -6.01
CA ALA A 139 -14.31 -16.71 -5.16
C ALA A 139 -13.32 -16.65 -3.99
N GLY A 140 -13.82 -16.89 -2.77
CA GLY A 140 -13.01 -16.90 -1.55
C GLY A 140 -12.49 -15.54 -1.07
N ALA A 141 -12.95 -14.42 -1.66
CA ALA A 141 -12.56 -13.10 -1.19
C ALA A 141 -13.15 -12.79 0.19
N VAL A 142 -12.36 -12.07 0.99
CA VAL A 142 -12.76 -11.52 2.29
C VAL A 142 -12.97 -10.02 2.12
N ILE A 143 -14.04 -9.46 2.70
CA ILE A 143 -14.30 -8.02 2.68
C ILE A 143 -13.93 -7.41 4.03
N CYS A 144 -13.19 -6.32 3.98
CA CYS A 144 -12.91 -5.43 5.11
C CYS A 144 -13.37 -4.02 4.72
N ALA A 145 -14.32 -3.45 5.46
CA ALA A 145 -14.82 -2.11 5.16
C ALA A 145 -15.25 -1.31 6.39
N GLU A 146 -14.87 -0.03 6.39
CA GLU A 146 -15.39 0.98 7.30
C GLU A 146 -15.87 2.22 6.54
N GLU A 147 -16.85 2.92 7.09
CA GLU A 147 -17.22 4.28 6.69
C GLU A 147 -17.24 5.19 7.92
N ASP A 148 -16.56 6.33 7.83
CA ASP A 148 -16.43 7.33 8.90
C ASP A 148 -15.91 6.73 10.21
N ALA A 149 -14.97 5.78 10.07
CA ALA A 149 -14.38 4.98 11.12
C ALA A 149 -15.39 4.14 11.93
N LEU A 150 -16.49 3.75 11.30
CA LEU A 150 -17.52 2.87 11.85
C LEU A 150 -17.65 1.57 11.04
N PRO A 151 -18.09 0.47 11.69
CA PRO A 151 -18.43 -0.77 11.00
C PRO A 151 -19.53 -0.58 9.96
N VAL A 152 -19.42 -1.31 8.87
CA VAL A 152 -20.47 -1.39 7.85
C VAL A 152 -21.38 -2.58 8.13
N GLU A 153 -22.69 -2.34 8.13
CA GLU A 153 -23.69 -3.40 8.36
C GLU A 153 -23.51 -4.57 7.38
N GLY A 154 -23.53 -5.79 7.90
CA GLY A 154 -23.36 -7.00 7.08
C GLY A 154 -21.96 -7.17 6.47
N ILE A 155 -20.95 -6.44 6.93
CA ILE A 155 -19.53 -6.73 6.67
C ILE A 155 -18.86 -7.07 8.01
N PRO A 156 -18.35 -8.30 8.21
CA PRO A 156 -17.89 -8.74 9.52
C PRO A 156 -16.59 -8.06 9.98
N ILE A 157 -15.77 -7.60 9.04
CA ILE A 157 -14.47 -6.97 9.33
C ILE A 157 -14.57 -5.48 9.00
N SER A 158 -14.44 -4.63 10.02
CA SER A 158 -14.46 -3.16 9.82
C SER A 158 -13.17 -2.68 9.16
N ASN A 159 -12.14 -2.37 9.95
CA ASN A 159 -10.80 -2.02 9.47
C ASN A 159 -9.76 -2.36 10.54
N SER A 160 -9.87 -3.56 11.12
CA SER A 160 -9.15 -3.95 12.33
C SER A 160 -8.01 -4.95 12.04
N PRO A 161 -6.74 -4.59 12.29
CA PRO A 161 -5.65 -5.56 12.24
C PRO A 161 -5.82 -6.68 13.28
N THR A 162 -6.46 -6.43 14.43
CA THR A 162 -6.80 -7.49 15.40
C THR A 162 -7.66 -8.56 14.75
N THR A 163 -8.79 -8.17 14.13
CA THR A 163 -9.68 -9.12 13.47
C THR A 163 -8.98 -9.79 12.28
N ILE A 164 -8.22 -9.05 11.47
CA ILE A 164 -7.55 -9.59 10.27
C ILE A 164 -6.58 -10.72 10.62
N ARG A 165 -5.86 -10.62 11.74
CA ARG A 165 -4.92 -11.66 12.20
C ARG A 165 -5.60 -12.98 12.57
N GLU A 166 -6.91 -12.97 12.82
CA GLU A 166 -7.69 -14.14 13.21
C GLU A 166 -8.32 -14.85 12.01
N ILE A 167 -8.26 -14.25 10.82
CA ILE A 167 -8.85 -14.79 9.60
C ILE A 167 -7.80 -15.56 8.81
N ASP A 168 -8.17 -16.76 8.36
CA ASP A 168 -7.41 -17.48 7.35
C ASP A 168 -7.48 -16.75 6.00
N LEU A 169 -6.37 -16.12 5.63
CA LEU A 169 -6.20 -15.37 4.39
C LEU A 169 -5.29 -16.08 3.39
N GLU A 170 -4.85 -17.31 3.67
CA GLU A 170 -3.88 -18.03 2.83
C GLU A 170 -4.39 -18.18 1.38
N GLY A 171 -3.68 -17.55 0.45
CA GLY A 171 -4.02 -17.53 -0.98
C GLY A 171 -5.28 -16.74 -1.34
N ARG A 172 -5.95 -16.12 -0.37
CA ARG A 172 -7.20 -15.36 -0.56
C ARG A 172 -6.92 -13.92 -0.99
N ILE A 173 -7.98 -13.23 -1.38
CA ILE A 173 -7.94 -11.79 -1.68
C ILE A 173 -8.67 -11.04 -0.57
N LEU A 174 -8.03 -10.00 -0.04
CA LEU A 174 -8.72 -9.01 0.79
C LEU A 174 -9.28 -7.90 -0.10
N ILE A 175 -10.59 -7.67 -0.08
CA ILE A 175 -11.22 -6.50 -0.70
C ILE A 175 -11.44 -5.47 0.39
N GLN A 176 -10.89 -4.28 0.19
CA GLN A 176 -10.78 -3.28 1.25
C GLN A 176 -11.38 -1.94 0.83
N ARG A 177 -12.16 -1.34 1.73
CA ARG A 177 -12.70 0.02 1.60
C ARG A 177 -12.48 0.79 2.89
N SER A 178 -11.88 1.97 2.81
CA SER A 178 -11.75 2.90 3.94
C SER A 178 -12.15 4.32 3.53
N THR A 179 -12.47 5.18 4.50
CA THR A 179 -12.83 6.58 4.26
C THR A 179 -11.63 7.39 3.78
N ALA A 180 -10.42 7.11 4.28
CA ALA A 180 -9.21 7.84 3.89
C ALA A 180 -8.30 7.03 2.95
N GLY A 181 -7.54 6.05 3.46
CA GLY A 181 -6.48 5.35 2.73
C GLY A 181 -6.84 4.87 1.33
N THR A 182 -7.98 4.18 1.15
CA THR A 182 -8.35 3.66 -0.20
C THR A 182 -8.70 4.78 -1.18
N GLN A 183 -9.28 5.89 -0.71
CA GLN A 183 -9.60 7.06 -1.55
C GLN A 183 -8.33 7.78 -1.99
N VAL A 184 -7.40 8.00 -1.06
CA VAL A 184 -6.14 8.69 -1.33
C VAL A 184 -5.24 7.84 -2.24
N ALA A 185 -5.16 6.52 -2.03
CA ALA A 185 -4.46 5.63 -2.93
C ALA A 185 -5.05 5.65 -4.35
N ALA A 186 -6.37 5.67 -4.49
CA ALA A 186 -7.03 5.76 -5.79
C ALA A 186 -6.83 7.12 -6.50
N ALA A 187 -6.57 8.20 -5.75
CA ALA A 187 -6.32 9.52 -6.29
C ALA A 187 -4.83 9.80 -6.58
N ALA A 188 -3.93 8.99 -6.04
CA ALA A 188 -2.49 9.19 -6.13
C ALA A 188 -1.99 9.07 -7.56
N LYS A 189 -1.10 9.99 -7.93
CA LYS A 189 -0.39 10.00 -9.22
C LYS A 189 1.12 9.97 -8.97
N GLY A 190 1.83 9.07 -9.62
CA GLY A 190 3.27 8.92 -9.46
C GLY A 190 3.83 7.88 -10.40
N ASP A 191 5.16 7.84 -10.50
CA ASP A 191 5.88 6.86 -11.31
C ASP A 191 5.85 5.48 -10.64
N ASP A 192 5.99 5.48 -9.31
CA ASP A 192 5.83 4.34 -8.42
C ASP A 192 4.97 4.77 -7.23
N ILE A 193 4.03 3.92 -6.81
CA ILE A 193 3.14 4.20 -5.69
C ILE A 193 3.27 3.06 -4.67
N PHE A 194 3.45 3.41 -3.41
CA PHE A 194 3.46 2.48 -2.28
C PHE A 194 2.39 2.87 -1.28
N ALA A 195 1.75 1.88 -0.66
CA ALA A 195 1.00 2.07 0.56
C ALA A 195 1.94 1.83 1.76
N ALA A 196 1.76 2.58 2.83
CA ALA A 196 2.59 2.46 4.01
C ALA A 196 1.83 2.73 5.30
N SER A 197 2.35 2.14 6.36
CA SER A 197 2.05 2.42 7.76
C SER A 197 3.34 2.16 8.54
N LEU A 198 3.33 2.38 9.86
CA LEU A 198 4.53 2.17 10.68
C LEU A 198 5.07 0.74 10.58
N VAL A 199 4.18 -0.25 10.48
CA VAL A 199 4.55 -1.68 10.49
C VAL A 199 5.40 -2.12 9.30
N VAL A 200 5.42 -1.37 8.20
CA VAL A 200 6.24 -1.66 6.99
C VAL A 200 7.22 -0.52 6.65
N ALA A 201 7.38 0.47 7.54
CA ALA A 201 8.01 1.74 7.19
C ALA A 201 9.42 1.61 6.60
N ARG A 202 10.31 0.83 7.25
CA ARG A 202 11.67 0.61 6.76
C ARG A 202 11.71 -0.12 5.42
N ALA A 203 10.90 -1.16 5.25
CA ALA A 203 10.83 -1.91 3.99
C ALA A 203 10.35 -1.02 2.84
N THR A 204 9.34 -0.16 3.09
CA THR A 204 8.89 0.84 2.12
C THR A 204 10.00 1.84 1.75
N VAL A 205 10.78 2.34 2.72
CA VAL A 205 11.93 3.23 2.43
C VAL A 205 12.97 2.54 1.57
N GLN A 206 13.32 1.28 1.88
CA GLN A 206 14.27 0.53 1.05
C GLN A 206 13.74 0.34 -0.38
N ALA A 207 12.48 -0.04 -0.53
CA ALA A 207 11.85 -0.18 -1.83
C ALA A 207 11.84 1.15 -2.62
N CYS A 208 11.60 2.28 -1.95
CA CYS A 208 11.69 3.61 -2.57
C CYS A 208 13.12 3.91 -3.04
N LEU A 209 14.13 3.70 -2.20
CA LEU A 209 15.54 3.98 -2.55
C LEU A 209 16.03 3.12 -3.72
N LEU A 210 15.57 1.87 -3.82
CA LEU A 210 15.87 0.98 -4.96
C LEU A 210 15.34 1.52 -6.30
N ARG A 211 14.34 2.40 -6.29
CA ARG A 211 13.86 3.09 -7.50
C ARG A 211 14.74 4.28 -7.90
N ASN A 212 15.76 4.60 -7.11
CA ASN A 212 16.67 5.74 -7.31
C ASN A 212 15.92 7.06 -7.59
N PRO A 213 14.95 7.46 -6.73
CA PRO A 213 14.05 8.56 -7.03
C PRO A 213 14.75 9.91 -6.90
N ALA A 214 14.47 10.83 -7.83
CA ALA A 214 14.83 12.24 -7.65
C ALA A 214 13.90 12.94 -6.64
N ARG A 215 12.66 12.45 -6.51
CA ARG A 215 11.63 12.99 -5.62
C ARG A 215 10.82 11.87 -4.98
N VAL A 216 10.55 12.01 -3.69
CA VAL A 216 9.58 11.19 -2.96
C VAL A 216 8.49 12.10 -2.38
N THR A 217 7.23 11.77 -2.64
CA THR A 217 6.07 12.45 -2.04
C THR A 217 5.43 11.53 -1.00
N LEU A 218 5.46 11.93 0.27
CA LEU A 218 4.84 11.24 1.39
C LEU A 218 3.47 11.86 1.65
N ILE A 219 2.41 11.05 1.63
CA ILE A 219 1.02 11.53 1.69
C ILE A 219 0.33 10.94 2.90
N ALA A 220 0.13 11.74 3.93
CA ALA A 220 -0.77 11.38 5.03
C ALA A 220 -2.21 11.25 4.48
N SER A 221 -2.88 10.14 4.72
CA SER A 221 -4.21 9.90 4.16
C SER A 221 -5.27 10.84 4.73
N ALA A 222 -5.07 11.24 5.98
CA ALA A 222 -5.86 12.23 6.69
C ALA A 222 -4.96 13.13 7.54
N ASP A 223 -5.52 14.23 8.04
CA ASP A 223 -4.83 15.12 8.99
C ASP A 223 -4.86 14.53 10.41
N HIS A 224 -4.12 13.43 10.59
CA HIS A 224 -4.09 12.66 11.82
C HIS A 224 -2.66 12.53 12.36
N PRO A 225 -2.44 12.67 13.68
CA PRO A 225 -1.11 12.66 14.28
C PRO A 225 -0.25 11.45 13.92
N GLU A 226 -0.86 10.26 13.84
CA GLU A 226 -0.17 9.00 13.51
C GLU A 226 0.37 8.97 12.07
N ASP A 227 -0.37 9.52 11.11
CA ASP A 227 0.01 9.54 9.70
C ASP A 227 1.15 10.54 9.49
N HIS A 228 1.08 11.70 10.15
CA HIS A 228 2.18 12.67 10.18
C HIS A 228 3.42 12.10 10.85
N ALA A 229 3.29 11.47 12.01
CA ALA A 229 4.41 10.82 12.70
C ALA A 229 5.10 9.78 11.80
N CYS A 230 4.32 8.97 11.08
CA CYS A 230 4.83 8.02 10.10
C CYS A 230 5.51 8.71 8.91
N ALA A 231 4.95 9.79 8.38
CA ALA A 231 5.58 10.58 7.31
C ALA A 231 6.93 11.16 7.75
N HIS A 232 7.01 11.73 8.96
CA HIS A 232 8.26 12.20 9.55
C HIS A 232 9.27 11.07 9.76
N TYR A 233 8.81 9.90 10.21
CA TYR A 233 9.63 8.72 10.39
C TYR A 233 10.23 8.23 9.06
N LEU A 234 9.40 8.11 8.01
CA LEU A 234 9.82 7.74 6.66
C LEU A 234 10.80 8.76 6.05
N GLU A 235 10.55 10.06 6.22
CA GLU A 235 11.44 11.13 5.76
C GLU A 235 12.83 11.03 6.39
N ALA A 236 12.91 10.86 7.71
CA ALA A 236 14.18 10.70 8.42
C ALA A 236 14.93 9.43 7.95
N LEU A 237 14.22 8.30 7.80
CA LEU A 237 14.81 7.07 7.26
C LEU A 237 15.33 7.25 5.82
N LEU A 238 14.62 7.98 4.95
CA LEU A 238 15.06 8.32 3.59
C LEU A 238 16.33 9.17 3.58
N ARG A 239 16.57 9.95 4.65
CA ARG A 239 17.81 10.72 4.86
C ARG A 239 18.94 9.91 5.51
N GLY A 240 18.70 8.64 5.85
CA GLY A 240 19.66 7.81 6.59
C GLY A 240 19.76 8.16 8.07
N GLU A 241 18.77 8.86 8.61
CA GLU A 241 18.70 9.24 10.03
C GLU A 241 18.03 8.14 10.88
N GLN A 242 18.20 8.24 12.20
CA GLN A 242 17.54 7.37 13.18
C GLN A 242 16.60 8.20 14.06
N PRO A 243 15.34 8.42 13.65
CA PRO A 243 14.40 9.24 14.40
C PRO A 243 13.90 8.51 15.66
N ASN A 244 13.64 9.28 16.73
CA ASN A 244 12.95 8.77 17.91
C ASN A 244 11.43 8.72 17.63
N LEU A 245 10.92 7.53 17.32
CA LEU A 245 9.51 7.35 16.97
C LEU A 245 8.56 7.70 18.13
N GLU A 246 8.92 7.40 19.39
CA GLU A 246 8.07 7.74 20.53
C GLU A 246 7.89 9.26 20.67
N GLN A 247 8.93 10.04 20.37
CA GLN A 247 8.81 11.51 20.34
C GLN A 247 7.87 11.98 19.22
N LEU A 248 7.97 11.39 18.03
CA LEU A 248 7.08 11.72 16.90
C LEU A 248 5.61 11.36 17.20
N LEU A 249 5.37 10.34 18.03
CA LEU A 249 4.03 9.90 18.42
C LEU A 249 3.43 10.67 19.61
N LEU A 250 4.15 11.58 20.26
CA LEU A 250 3.62 12.35 21.40
C LEU A 250 2.28 13.06 21.08
N PRO A 251 2.11 13.74 19.93
CA PRO A 251 0.84 14.38 19.61
C PRO A 251 -0.33 13.38 19.49
N LEU A 252 -0.06 12.15 19.04
CA LEU A 252 -1.06 11.08 19.06
C LEU A 252 -1.40 10.73 20.51
N ARG A 253 -0.40 10.44 21.36
CA ARG A 253 -0.60 9.99 22.75
C ARG A 253 -1.39 10.99 23.59
N GLU A 254 -1.29 12.28 23.29
CA GLU A 254 -2.01 13.36 23.99
C GLU A 254 -3.43 13.62 23.43
N SER A 255 -3.78 13.02 22.30
CA SER A 255 -5.04 13.30 21.59
C SER A 255 -6.27 12.60 22.19
N GLU A 256 -7.46 13.17 21.95
CA GLU A 256 -8.74 12.51 22.20
C GLU A 256 -8.87 11.20 21.41
N ARG A 257 -8.36 11.18 20.18
CA ARG A 257 -8.38 10.00 19.31
C ARG A 257 -7.70 8.81 19.95
N TYR A 258 -6.52 9.02 20.55
CA TYR A 258 -5.79 7.98 21.27
C TYR A 258 -6.54 7.51 22.52
N ARG A 259 -7.08 8.44 23.33
CA ARG A 259 -7.90 8.09 24.50
C ARG A 259 -9.13 7.26 24.11
N ARG A 260 -9.81 7.65 23.03
CA ARG A 260 -10.96 6.92 22.48
C ARG A 260 -10.57 5.53 21.97
N ALA A 261 -9.48 5.40 21.21
CA ALA A 261 -8.98 4.11 20.74
C ALA A 261 -8.61 3.17 21.90
N MET A 262 -7.97 3.70 22.94
CA MET A 262 -7.59 2.93 24.13
C MET A 262 -8.78 2.51 24.99
N SER A 263 -9.90 3.26 24.95
CA SER A 263 -11.08 2.96 25.76
C SER A 263 -11.74 1.62 25.45
N GLY A 264 -11.49 1.07 24.25
CA GLY A 264 -12.17 -0.13 23.76
C GLY A 264 -13.66 0.07 23.44
N ALA A 265 -14.19 1.29 23.60
CA ALA A 265 -15.59 1.61 23.38
C ALA A 265 -15.89 2.13 21.95
N TRP A 266 -14.85 2.31 21.11
CA TRP A 266 -15.03 2.74 19.73
C TRP A 266 -15.52 1.56 18.87
N PRO A 267 -16.74 1.61 18.29
CA PRO A 267 -17.27 0.53 17.47
C PRO A 267 -16.31 0.12 16.36
N GLY A 268 -16.04 -1.18 16.24
CA GLY A 268 -15.14 -1.72 15.22
C GLY A 268 -13.66 -1.44 15.44
N PHE A 269 -13.26 -0.92 16.60
CA PHE A 269 -11.88 -0.60 16.96
C PHE A 269 -11.51 -1.25 18.31
N PRO A 270 -11.09 -2.52 18.32
CA PRO A 270 -10.45 -3.13 19.48
C PRO A 270 -9.23 -2.32 19.94
N SER A 271 -9.03 -2.16 21.25
CA SER A 271 -7.89 -1.39 21.78
C SER A 271 -6.53 -2.00 21.40
N THR A 272 -6.49 -3.31 21.12
CA THR A 272 -5.32 -4.02 20.60
C THR A 272 -4.86 -3.51 19.24
N ASP A 273 -5.74 -2.90 18.43
CA ASP A 273 -5.35 -2.36 17.13
C ASP A 273 -4.30 -1.25 17.24
N LEU A 274 -4.35 -0.47 18.32
CA LEU A 274 -3.39 0.59 18.54
C LEU A 274 -1.98 0.04 18.73
N GLY A 275 -1.83 -1.02 19.53
CA GLY A 275 -0.56 -1.71 19.68
C GLY A 275 -0.05 -2.30 18.36
N LEU A 276 -0.95 -2.95 17.61
CA LEU A 276 -0.59 -3.57 16.33
C LEU A 276 -0.21 -2.56 15.25
N SER A 277 -0.85 -1.40 15.20
CA SER A 277 -0.59 -0.33 14.24
C SER A 277 0.67 0.46 14.54
N LEU A 278 1.06 0.57 15.81
CA LEU A 278 2.24 1.34 16.22
C LEU A 278 3.52 0.50 16.33
N ASP A 279 3.44 -0.82 16.10
CA ASP A 279 4.58 -1.75 16.11
C ASP A 279 5.47 -1.56 14.86
N ALA A 280 6.32 -0.54 14.87
CA ALA A 280 7.04 -0.09 13.70
C ALA A 280 8.02 -1.14 13.16
N ASN A 281 8.05 -1.27 11.82
CA ASN A 281 8.91 -2.20 11.08
C ASN A 281 8.68 -3.68 11.44
N ARG A 282 7.45 -4.01 11.85
CA ARG A 282 7.02 -5.39 12.12
C ARG A 282 7.20 -6.33 10.92
N PHE A 283 7.04 -5.82 9.70
CA PHE A 283 7.12 -6.59 8.46
C PHE A 283 8.20 -6.04 7.53
N ASP A 284 8.87 -6.95 6.83
CA ASP A 284 10.06 -6.71 6.01
C ASP A 284 9.77 -6.62 4.50
N PHE A 285 8.50 -6.43 4.12
CA PHE A 285 8.08 -6.19 2.74
C PHE A 285 7.47 -4.80 2.57
N ALA A 286 7.65 -4.22 1.38
CA ALA A 286 6.93 -3.03 0.94
C ALA A 286 5.60 -3.43 0.30
N MET A 287 4.68 -2.46 0.19
CA MET A 287 3.36 -2.67 -0.41
C MET A 287 3.16 -1.80 -1.66
N PRO A 288 3.71 -2.19 -2.84
CA PRO A 288 3.47 -1.45 -4.08
C PRO A 288 1.99 -1.47 -4.46
N VAL A 289 1.52 -0.34 -4.98
CA VAL A 289 0.15 -0.12 -5.47
C VAL A 289 0.17 -0.06 -6.99
N THR A 290 -0.65 -0.87 -7.63
CA THR A 290 -0.81 -0.87 -9.09
C THR A 290 -2.28 -0.65 -9.47
N PRO A 291 -2.59 0.31 -10.35
CA PRO A 291 -3.97 0.54 -10.78
C PRO A 291 -4.49 -0.64 -11.59
N GLN A 292 -5.73 -1.02 -11.35
CA GLN A 292 -6.52 -1.96 -12.15
C GLN A 292 -7.82 -1.26 -12.59
N PRO A 293 -8.53 -1.76 -13.62
CA PRO A 293 -9.73 -1.08 -14.14
C PRO A 293 -10.83 -0.77 -13.10
N SER A 294 -10.92 -1.54 -12.01
CA SER A 294 -11.99 -1.39 -11.00
C SER A 294 -11.52 -1.35 -9.55
N TYR A 295 -10.21 -1.34 -9.30
CA TYR A 295 -9.63 -1.30 -7.96
C TYR A 295 -8.15 -0.91 -8.02
N MET A 296 -7.55 -0.54 -6.89
CA MET A 296 -6.08 -0.49 -6.76
C MET A 296 -5.60 -1.81 -6.18
N ARG A 297 -4.65 -2.47 -6.84
CA ARG A 297 -4.06 -3.72 -6.35
C ARG A 297 -2.84 -3.43 -5.49
N LEU A 298 -2.81 -4.03 -4.32
CA LEU A 298 -1.70 -4.00 -3.38
C LEU A 298 -1.16 -5.42 -3.16
N THR A 299 0.15 -5.60 -3.22
CA THR A 299 0.83 -6.88 -2.97
C THR A 299 1.97 -6.70 -1.98
N ALA A 300 2.46 -7.78 -1.38
CA ALA A 300 3.75 -7.75 -0.69
C ALA A 300 4.89 -7.80 -1.72
N SER A 301 5.94 -7.01 -1.51
CA SER A 301 7.17 -7.03 -2.29
C SER A 301 8.37 -6.94 -1.36
N SER A 302 9.17 -8.00 -1.32
CA SER A 302 10.47 -8.04 -0.61
C SER A 302 11.61 -7.59 -1.52
#